data_AF-A0A5D3FIM5-F1
#
_entry.id   AF-A0A5D3FIM5-F1
#
_cell.length_a   1.000
_cell.length_b   1.000
_cell.length_c   1.000
_cell.angle_alpha   90.00
_cell.angle_beta   90.00
_cell.angle_gamma   90.00
#
_symmetry.space_group_name_H-M   'P 1'
#
loop_
_entity.id
_entity.type
_entity.pdbx_description
1 polymer ?
#
loop_
_entity_poly.entity_id
_entity_poly.type
_entity_poly.pdbx_seq_one_letter_code
_entity_poly.pdbx_strand_id
1 'polypeptide(L)'
;MHGTPNPYGPPPPPPMPGRPPSHAREGRARGWVIVALAVVALAVIAGLAAAMAPDDEKPAAAATPPAKATSTPSMETWEYVPAARRTAFVAYLRRLDPGLTPTSTGARPRPLRRAVSVCWDIYDGKSAATVLRNTALRYNGGQASVPEGSEKARRILAAAKRWICSSPELRAQYDARHP
;
A
#
# COMPACT_ATOMS: atom_id res chain seq x y z
N MET A 1 14.91 -43.29 -47.11
CA MET A 1 14.84 -44.08 -45.87
C MET A 1 14.06 -43.26 -44.84
N HIS A 2 12.75 -43.46 -44.78
CA HIS A 2 11.85 -42.77 -43.86
C HIS A 2 11.62 -43.67 -42.64
N GLY A 3 12.07 -43.25 -41.47
CA GLY A 3 11.77 -43.93 -40.20
C GLY A 3 10.40 -43.47 -39.68
N THR A 4 9.46 -44.40 -39.58
CA THR A 4 8.16 -44.16 -38.93
C THR A 4 8.30 -44.20 -37.41
N PRO A 5 7.69 -43.28 -36.65
CA PRO A 5 7.72 -43.27 -35.19
C PRO A 5 6.95 -44.45 -34.61
N ASN A 6 7.52 -45.09 -33.59
CA ASN A 6 6.99 -46.25 -32.88
C ASN A 6 5.77 -45.84 -32.01
N PRO A 7 4.56 -46.38 -32.26
CA PRO A 7 3.34 -45.95 -31.56
C PRO A 7 3.13 -46.56 -30.16
N TYR A 8 4.06 -47.40 -29.67
CA TYR A 8 3.92 -48.13 -28.41
C TYR A 8 4.88 -47.65 -27.32
N GLY A 9 4.81 -46.36 -26.99
CA GLY A 9 5.39 -45.85 -25.73
C GLY A 9 4.52 -46.25 -24.53
N PRO A 10 5.10 -46.52 -23.34
CA PRO A 10 4.33 -46.87 -22.16
C PRO A 10 3.41 -45.70 -21.74
N PRO A 11 2.18 -45.97 -21.25
CA PRO A 11 1.27 -44.93 -20.81
C PRO A 11 1.84 -44.17 -19.59
N PRO A 12 1.54 -42.87 -19.44
CA PRO A 12 1.94 -42.11 -18.27
C PRO A 12 1.25 -42.65 -17.00
N PRO A 13 1.92 -42.62 -15.84
CA PRO A 13 1.32 -43.05 -14.58
C PRO A 13 0.18 -42.10 -14.15
N PRO A 14 -0.85 -42.60 -13.46
CA PRO A 14 -1.94 -41.77 -12.95
C PRO A 14 -1.45 -40.80 -11.85
N PRO A 15 -2.08 -39.62 -11.71
CA PRO A 15 -1.76 -38.67 -10.65
C PRO A 15 -2.12 -39.25 -9.28
N MET A 16 -1.15 -39.26 -8.37
CA MET A 16 -1.33 -39.71 -6.99
C MET A 16 -2.12 -38.68 -6.17
N PRO A 17 -3.18 -39.06 -5.44
CA PRO A 17 -3.82 -38.19 -4.47
C PRO A 17 -3.13 -38.29 -3.10
N GLY A 18 -2.69 -37.16 -2.56
CA GLY A 18 -2.23 -36.99 -1.17
C GLY A 18 -1.06 -36.00 -1.09
N ARG A 19 -0.98 -35.09 -0.12
CA ARG A 19 -1.39 -35.17 1.29
C ARG A 19 -1.50 -33.74 1.86
N PRO A 20 -2.54 -33.39 2.62
CA PRO A 20 -2.59 -32.11 3.32
C PRO A 20 -1.68 -32.14 4.57
N PRO A 21 -0.78 -31.16 4.78
CA PRO A 21 -0.19 -30.95 6.08
C PRO A 21 -1.15 -30.18 7.00
N SER A 22 -1.46 -30.81 8.12
CA SER A 22 -2.26 -30.31 9.23
C SER A 22 -1.36 -29.86 10.39
N HIS A 23 -1.13 -28.56 10.56
CA HIS A 23 -0.66 -27.89 11.79
C HIS A 23 -0.92 -26.39 11.63
N ALA A 24 -1.21 -25.56 12.61
CA ALA A 24 -1.76 -25.65 13.96
C ALA A 24 -2.19 -24.21 14.28
N ARG A 25 -3.28 -24.04 15.03
CA ARG A 25 -3.68 -22.74 15.58
C ARG A 25 -2.61 -22.29 16.56
N GLU A 26 -2.02 -21.11 16.38
CA GLU A 26 -1.49 -20.30 17.49
C GLU A 26 -1.08 -18.91 17.01
N GLY A 27 -1.56 -17.87 17.69
CA GLY A 27 -1.24 -16.47 17.36
C GLY A 27 -2.31 -15.46 17.77
N ARG A 28 -3.50 -15.90 18.18
CA ARG A 28 -4.59 -15.02 18.66
C ARG A 28 -4.34 -14.39 20.05
N ALA A 29 -3.15 -14.60 20.64
CA ALA A 29 -2.82 -14.19 22.01
C ALA A 29 -1.74 -13.09 22.11
N ARG A 30 -1.28 -12.48 21.01
CA ARG A 30 -0.28 -11.39 21.05
C ARG A 30 -0.83 -9.97 20.93
N GLY A 31 -2.15 -9.80 20.78
CA GLY A 31 -2.79 -8.49 20.63
C GLY A 31 -3.17 -7.76 21.93
N TRP A 32 -3.17 -8.45 23.08
CA TRP A 32 -3.67 -7.89 24.35
C TRP A 32 -2.57 -7.31 25.26
N VAL A 33 -1.30 -7.63 25.03
CA VAL A 33 -0.18 -7.14 25.87
C VAL A 33 0.18 -5.68 25.55
N ILE A 34 -0.18 -5.16 24.37
CA ILE A 34 0.13 -3.77 23.98
C ILE A 34 -0.80 -2.76 24.68
N VAL A 35 -2.00 -3.17 25.10
CA VAL A 35 -2.98 -2.27 25.75
C VAL A 35 -2.59 -1.95 27.21
N ALA A 36 -1.87 -2.83 27.89
CA ALA A 36 -1.49 -2.64 29.30
C ALA A 36 -0.33 -1.64 29.49
N LEU A 37 0.53 -1.45 28.49
CA LEU A 37 1.70 -0.56 28.59
C LEU A 37 1.36 0.93 28.37
N ALA A 38 0.20 1.24 27.77
CA ALA A 38 -0.25 2.62 27.51
C ALA A 38 -0.85 3.31 28.74
N VAL A 39 -1.31 2.57 29.76
CA VAL A 39 -1.95 3.14 30.96
C VAL A 39 -0.91 3.61 31.99
N VAL A 40 0.24 2.95 32.07
CA VAL A 40 1.30 3.32 33.05
C VAL A 40 2.02 4.61 32.66
N ALA A 41 2.21 4.89 31.36
CA ALA A 41 2.85 6.12 30.91
C ALA A 41 1.99 7.38 31.14
N LEU A 42 0.66 7.25 31.20
CA LEU A 42 -0.27 8.36 31.47
C LEU A 42 -0.39 8.71 32.96
N ALA A 43 -0.11 7.77 33.86
CA ALA A 43 -0.15 8.00 35.31
C ALA A 43 1.08 8.78 35.83
N VAL A 44 2.23 8.68 35.17
CA VAL A 44 3.45 9.39 35.61
C VAL A 44 3.43 10.88 35.25
N ILE A 45 2.76 11.28 34.17
CA ILE A 45 2.67 12.70 33.76
C ILE A 45 1.67 13.47 34.62
N ALA A 46 0.62 12.81 35.14
CA ALA A 46 -0.34 13.44 36.05
C ALA A 46 0.23 13.68 37.48
N GLY A 47 1.26 12.94 37.88
CA GLY A 47 1.84 13.02 39.23
C GLY A 47 2.81 14.18 39.46
N LEU A 48 3.32 14.82 38.40
CA LEU A 48 4.31 15.92 38.52
C LEU A 48 3.70 17.32 38.53
N ALA A 49 2.38 17.46 38.41
CA ALA A 49 1.69 18.76 38.40
C ALA A 49 1.03 19.14 39.74
N ALA A 50 1.24 18.36 40.81
CA ALA A 50 0.52 18.50 42.08
C ALA A 50 1.37 19.04 43.24
N ALA A 51 2.48 19.72 42.96
CA ALA A 51 3.24 20.44 43.96
C ALA A 51 3.72 21.75 43.35
N MET A 52 2.99 22.83 43.64
CA MET A 52 3.37 24.25 43.72
C MET A 52 2.11 25.10 43.51
N ALA A 53 1.34 25.30 44.58
CA ALA A 53 0.57 26.53 44.75
C ALA A 53 1.43 27.41 45.67
N PRO A 54 1.51 28.73 45.43
CA PRO A 54 0.43 29.59 45.95
C PRO A 54 0.12 30.86 45.12
N ASP A 55 -0.92 31.53 45.63
CA ASP A 55 -1.23 32.97 45.59
C ASP A 55 -2.29 33.54 44.63
N ASP A 56 -3.19 34.28 45.29
CA ASP A 56 -4.23 35.19 44.84
C ASP A 56 -3.71 36.22 43.81
N GLU A 57 -4.13 36.11 42.54
CA GLU A 57 -4.15 37.26 41.62
C GLU A 57 -5.39 37.22 40.71
N LYS A 58 -6.29 38.19 40.96
CA LYS A 58 -7.10 39.00 40.02
C LYS A 58 -7.32 38.41 38.61
N PRO A 59 -8.58 38.23 38.13
CA PRO A 59 -8.83 37.72 36.78
C PRO A 59 -8.39 38.74 35.72
N ALA A 60 -7.17 38.57 35.20
CA ALA A 60 -6.69 39.25 34.01
C ALA A 60 -7.29 38.59 32.77
N ALA A 61 -7.60 39.43 31.78
CA ALA A 61 -8.37 39.13 30.59
C ALA A 61 -7.99 37.81 29.89
N ALA A 62 -9.02 37.06 29.47
CA ALA A 62 -8.91 35.86 28.67
C ALA A 62 -8.01 36.09 27.44
N ALA A 63 -6.85 35.43 27.42
CA ALA A 63 -5.99 35.39 26.25
C ALA A 63 -6.77 34.77 25.09
N THR A 64 -6.96 35.55 24.02
CA THR A 64 -7.60 35.09 22.78
C THR A 64 -6.83 33.87 22.25
N PRO A 65 -7.48 32.73 21.98
CA PRO A 65 -6.80 31.56 21.44
C PRO A 65 -6.11 31.92 20.12
N PRO A 66 -4.88 31.42 19.88
CA PRO A 66 -4.15 31.74 18.66
C PRO A 66 -5.01 31.39 17.45
N ALA A 67 -5.13 32.35 16.52
CA ALA A 67 -5.86 32.17 15.28
C ALA A 67 -5.37 30.89 14.60
N LYS A 68 -6.29 29.94 14.37
CA LYS A 68 -5.99 28.69 13.66
C LYS A 68 -5.34 29.06 12.33
N ALA A 69 -4.05 28.70 12.18
CA ALA A 69 -3.37 28.80 10.92
C ALA A 69 -4.23 28.11 9.85
N THR A 70 -4.58 28.83 8.81
CA THR A 70 -5.32 28.28 7.67
C THR A 70 -4.44 27.24 7.01
N SER A 71 -4.68 25.96 7.33
CA SER A 71 -3.96 24.85 6.72
C SER A 71 -4.28 24.82 5.23
N THR A 72 -3.30 25.22 4.40
CA THR A 72 -3.39 25.01 2.95
C THR A 72 -3.58 23.51 2.69
N PRO A 73 -4.57 23.10 1.87
CA PRO A 73 -4.78 21.69 1.59
C PRO A 73 -3.53 21.08 0.96
N SER A 74 -2.99 20.05 1.59
CA SER A 74 -1.83 19.31 1.08
C SER A 74 -2.25 18.50 -0.14
N MET A 75 -1.61 18.78 -1.27
CA MET A 75 -1.78 18.05 -2.53
C MET A 75 -1.30 16.60 -2.35
N GLU A 76 -2.13 15.60 -2.69
CA GLU A 76 -1.73 14.20 -2.61
C GLU A 76 -0.67 13.89 -3.69
N THR A 77 0.31 13.03 -3.41
CA THR A 77 1.46 12.83 -4.32
C THR A 77 1.09 12.32 -5.73
N TRP A 78 -0.07 11.67 -5.90
CA TRP A 78 -0.51 11.26 -7.24
C TRP A 78 -1.06 12.42 -8.07
N GLU A 79 -1.39 13.57 -7.46
CA GLU A 79 -1.93 14.74 -8.16
C GLU A 79 -0.87 15.42 -9.04
N TYR A 80 0.42 15.22 -8.74
CA TYR A 80 1.55 15.62 -9.60
C TYR A 80 1.58 14.88 -10.94
N VAL A 81 0.88 13.76 -11.07
CA VAL A 81 0.78 13.03 -12.33
C VAL A 81 -0.30 13.70 -13.20
N PRO A 82 -0.04 14.01 -14.49
CA PRO A 82 -1.01 14.60 -15.40
C PRO A 82 -2.35 13.83 -15.42
N ALA A 83 -3.47 14.56 -15.39
CA ALA A 83 -4.80 13.98 -15.29
C ALA A 83 -5.09 12.94 -16.40
N ALA A 84 -4.67 13.21 -17.64
CA ALA A 84 -4.82 12.28 -18.76
C ALA A 84 -4.16 10.92 -18.50
N ARG A 85 -2.97 10.91 -17.89
CA ARG A 85 -2.22 9.70 -17.54
C ARG A 85 -2.90 8.93 -16.41
N ARG A 86 -3.38 9.65 -15.39
CA ARG A 86 -4.17 9.06 -14.29
C ARG A 86 -5.43 8.37 -14.80
N THR A 87 -6.19 9.05 -15.65
CA THR A 87 -7.42 8.52 -16.25
C THR A 87 -7.13 7.31 -17.13
N ALA A 88 -6.08 7.35 -17.96
CA ALA A 88 -5.68 6.22 -18.79
C ALA A 88 -5.29 4.99 -17.96
N PHE A 89 -4.53 5.18 -16.89
CA PHE A 89 -4.14 4.12 -15.97
C PHE A 89 -5.35 3.50 -15.27
N VAL A 90 -6.25 4.31 -14.70
CA VAL A 90 -7.45 3.82 -14.02
C VAL A 90 -8.38 3.10 -15.01
N ALA A 91 -8.56 3.64 -16.22
CA ALA A 91 -9.34 2.99 -17.26
C ALA A 91 -8.75 1.63 -17.67
N TYR A 92 -7.42 1.52 -17.74
CA TYR A 92 -6.74 0.26 -17.98
C TYR A 92 -6.95 -0.75 -16.86
N LEU A 93 -6.79 -0.35 -15.61
CA LEU A 93 -7.01 -1.25 -14.46
C LEU A 93 -8.44 -1.78 -14.44
N ARG A 94 -9.43 -0.91 -14.67
CA ARG A 94 -10.84 -1.30 -14.73
C ARG A 94 -11.13 -2.33 -15.83
N ARG A 95 -10.45 -2.23 -16.98
CA ARG A 95 -10.56 -3.23 -18.07
C ARG A 95 -9.84 -4.54 -17.73
N LEU A 96 -8.73 -4.46 -17.00
CA LEU A 96 -7.95 -5.63 -16.62
C LEU A 96 -8.70 -6.47 -15.57
N ASP A 97 -9.26 -5.81 -14.56
CA ASP A 97 -10.07 -6.41 -13.50
C ASP A 97 -10.81 -5.28 -12.76
N PRO A 98 -12.15 -5.22 -12.81
CA PRO A 98 -12.94 -4.19 -12.13
C PRO A 98 -12.67 -4.10 -10.62
N GLY A 99 -12.29 -5.21 -9.96
CA GLY A 99 -11.95 -5.26 -8.55
C GLY A 99 -10.69 -4.48 -8.18
N LEU A 100 -9.84 -4.12 -9.16
CA LEU A 100 -8.65 -3.29 -8.96
C LEU A 100 -8.99 -1.82 -8.74
N THR A 101 -10.18 -1.39 -9.15
CA THR A 101 -10.68 -0.01 -9.04
C THR A 101 -11.95 -0.01 -8.19
N PRO A 102 -11.87 0.42 -6.91
CA PRO A 102 -13.07 0.53 -6.08
C PRO A 102 -14.13 1.39 -6.77
N THR A 103 -15.37 0.89 -6.82
CA THR A 103 -16.50 1.56 -7.49
C THR A 103 -17.36 2.37 -6.54
N SER A 104 -17.08 2.34 -5.22
CA SER A 104 -17.90 3.05 -4.24
C SER A 104 -17.71 4.57 -4.33
N THR A 105 -18.82 5.30 -4.25
CA THR A 105 -18.85 6.75 -4.17
C THR A 105 -18.03 7.23 -2.97
N GLY A 106 -17.08 8.15 -3.20
CA GLY A 106 -16.16 8.62 -2.15
C GLY A 106 -14.96 7.72 -1.88
N ALA A 107 -14.78 6.62 -2.63
CA ALA A 107 -13.55 5.85 -2.57
C ALA A 107 -12.37 6.74 -2.99
N ARG A 108 -11.50 7.06 -2.02
CA ARG A 108 -10.21 7.71 -2.30
C ARG A 108 -9.47 6.93 -3.39
N PRO A 109 -8.67 7.57 -4.27
CA PRO A 109 -8.05 6.95 -5.43
C PRO A 109 -6.92 5.99 -5.05
N ARG A 110 -7.28 4.85 -4.44
CA ARG A 110 -6.39 3.77 -4.01
C ARG A 110 -5.47 3.28 -5.13
N PRO A 111 -5.94 3.08 -6.38
CA PRO A 111 -5.07 2.60 -7.45
C PRO A 111 -3.94 3.57 -7.77
N LEU A 112 -4.22 4.88 -7.77
CA LEU A 112 -3.21 5.90 -8.05
C LEU A 112 -2.16 5.97 -6.94
N ARG A 113 -2.57 5.93 -5.67
CA ARG A 113 -1.63 5.88 -4.53
C ARG A 113 -0.74 4.64 -4.58
N ARG A 114 -1.31 3.47 -4.88
CA ARG A 114 -0.56 2.22 -5.06
C ARG A 114 0.44 2.32 -6.21
N ALA A 115 0.06 2.94 -7.33
CA ALA A 115 0.95 3.15 -8.47
C ALA A 115 2.14 4.08 -8.12
N VAL A 116 1.90 5.17 -7.39
CA VAL A 116 2.98 6.06 -6.92
C VAL A 116 3.96 5.30 -6.03
N SER A 117 3.49 4.45 -5.11
CA SER A 117 4.38 3.63 -4.28
C SER A 117 5.19 2.62 -5.09
N VAL A 118 4.65 2.09 -6.20
CA VAL A 118 5.41 1.25 -7.14
C VAL A 118 6.49 2.07 -7.85
N CYS A 119 6.20 3.32 -8.22
CA CYS A 119 7.21 4.20 -8.81
C CYS A 119 8.33 4.53 -7.82
N TRP A 120 8.03 4.74 -6.54
CA TRP A 120 9.06 4.89 -5.51
C TRP A 120 9.93 3.64 -5.39
N ASP A 121 9.34 2.44 -5.37
CA ASP A 121 10.13 1.21 -5.36
C ASP A 121 11.11 1.13 -6.55
N ILE A 122 10.71 1.63 -7.72
CA ILE A 122 11.56 1.70 -8.92
C ILE A 122 12.64 2.77 -8.77
N TYR A 123 12.28 3.95 -8.27
CA TYR A 123 13.20 5.08 -8.09
C TYR A 123 14.26 4.79 -7.01
N ASP A 124 13.89 4.03 -5.97
CA ASP A 124 14.80 3.49 -4.95
C ASP A 124 15.78 2.44 -5.52
N GLY A 125 15.71 2.09 -6.81
CA GLY A 125 16.59 1.11 -7.43
C GLY A 125 16.32 -0.34 -7.01
N LYS A 126 15.13 -0.67 -6.48
CA LYS A 126 14.81 -2.04 -6.08
C LYS A 126 14.79 -2.97 -7.29
N SER A 127 15.19 -4.23 -7.08
CA SER A 127 15.23 -5.24 -8.14
C SER A 127 13.87 -5.43 -8.81
N ALA A 128 13.85 -5.79 -10.09
CA ALA A 128 12.61 -6.01 -10.83
C ALA A 128 11.71 -7.09 -10.17
N ALA A 129 12.31 -8.13 -9.60
CA ALA A 129 11.59 -9.17 -8.86
C ALA A 129 10.93 -8.59 -7.59
N THR A 130 11.67 -7.78 -6.82
CA THR A 130 11.14 -7.09 -5.64
C THR A 130 10.00 -6.16 -6.00
N VAL A 131 10.16 -5.31 -7.03
CA VAL A 131 9.11 -4.39 -7.49
C VAL A 131 7.86 -5.14 -7.93
N LEU A 132 8.01 -6.26 -8.64
CA LEU A 132 6.89 -7.08 -9.09
C LEU A 132 6.13 -7.70 -7.92
N ARG A 133 6.83 -8.33 -6.96
CA ARG A 133 6.22 -8.85 -5.73
C ARG A 133 5.46 -7.76 -4.98
N ASN A 134 6.12 -6.64 -4.76
CA ASN A 134 5.57 -5.47 -4.10
C ASN A 134 4.35 -4.88 -4.83
N THR A 135 4.32 -4.96 -6.17
CA THR A 135 3.16 -4.59 -6.98
C THR A 135 2.00 -5.55 -6.74
N ALA A 136 2.25 -6.86 -6.78
CA ALA A 136 1.23 -7.86 -6.50
C ALA A 136 0.60 -7.65 -5.11
N LEU A 137 1.43 -7.53 -4.06
CA LEU A 137 0.98 -7.29 -2.69
C LEU A 137 0.13 -6.02 -2.55
N ARG A 138 0.52 -4.92 -3.19
CA ARG A 138 -0.23 -3.66 -3.11
C ARG A 138 -1.59 -3.76 -3.80
N TYR A 139 -1.69 -4.50 -4.90
CA TYR A 139 -2.93 -4.59 -5.67
C TYR A 139 -3.81 -5.78 -5.26
N ASN A 140 -3.27 -6.74 -4.52
CA ASN A 140 -4.02 -7.85 -3.97
C ASN A 140 -4.89 -7.38 -2.78
N GLY A 141 -6.16 -7.78 -2.78
CA GLY A 141 -7.10 -7.52 -1.68
C GLY A 141 -8.37 -6.78 -2.11
N GLY A 142 -9.32 -6.69 -1.19
CA GLY A 142 -10.67 -6.22 -1.51
C GLY A 142 -11.35 -7.19 -2.47
N GLN A 143 -11.78 -6.69 -3.62
CA GLN A 143 -12.45 -7.48 -4.67
C GLN A 143 -11.48 -8.01 -5.75
N ALA A 144 -10.21 -7.61 -5.73
CA ALA A 144 -9.20 -8.10 -6.68
C ALA A 144 -8.29 -9.15 -6.06
N SER A 145 -8.00 -10.18 -6.86
CA SER A 145 -6.92 -11.14 -6.61
C SER A 145 -5.77 -10.89 -7.58
N VAL A 146 -4.59 -10.60 -7.04
CA VAL A 146 -3.34 -10.38 -7.77
C VAL A 146 -2.24 -11.23 -7.13
N PRO A 147 -2.16 -12.53 -7.47
CA PRO A 147 -1.12 -13.41 -6.93
C PRO A 147 0.29 -12.91 -7.29
N GLU A 148 1.25 -13.19 -6.42
CA GLU A 148 2.67 -12.89 -6.67
C GLU A 148 3.16 -13.61 -7.95
N GLY A 149 3.99 -12.94 -8.74
CA GLY A 149 4.51 -13.48 -10.00
C GLY A 149 3.46 -13.67 -11.12
N SER A 150 2.19 -13.34 -10.88
CA SER A 150 1.13 -13.51 -11.87
C SER A 150 1.31 -12.60 -13.09
N GLU A 151 0.75 -13.04 -14.22
CA GLU A 151 0.66 -12.23 -15.43
C GLU A 151 -0.11 -10.93 -15.18
N LYS A 152 -1.13 -10.97 -14.31
CA LYS A 152 -1.86 -9.78 -13.88
C LYS A 152 -0.95 -8.77 -13.17
N ALA A 153 -0.09 -9.22 -12.25
CA ALA A 153 0.88 -8.35 -11.58
C ALA A 153 1.86 -7.70 -12.57
N ARG A 154 2.37 -8.48 -13.54
CA ARG A 154 3.25 -7.97 -14.61
C ARG A 154 2.57 -6.89 -15.45
N ARG A 155 1.31 -7.12 -15.83
CA ARG A 155 0.49 -6.16 -16.59
C ARG A 155 0.21 -4.87 -15.81
N ILE A 156 -0.04 -4.96 -14.50
CA ILE A 156 -0.22 -3.78 -13.63
C ILE A 156 1.09 -3.00 -13.53
N LEU A 157 2.22 -3.69 -13.31
CA LEU A 157 3.54 -3.05 -13.23
C LEU A 157 3.90 -2.34 -14.54
N ALA A 158 3.69 -3.00 -15.69
CA ALA A 158 3.94 -2.40 -17.00
C ALA A 158 3.09 -1.15 -17.23
N ALA A 159 1.81 -1.18 -16.86
CA ALA A 159 0.91 -0.04 -16.91
C ALA A 159 1.36 1.12 -16.00
N ALA A 160 1.77 0.82 -14.76
CA ALA A 160 2.27 1.82 -13.83
C ALA A 160 3.54 2.50 -14.37
N LYS A 161 4.49 1.72 -14.90
CA LYS A 161 5.70 2.25 -15.56
C LYS A 161 5.34 3.19 -16.72
N ARG A 162 4.43 2.74 -17.60
CA ARG A 162 4.05 3.47 -18.81
C ARG A 162 3.35 4.80 -18.52
N TRP A 163 2.38 4.81 -17.62
CA TRP A 163 1.50 5.98 -17.43
C TRP A 163 1.86 6.82 -16.22
N ILE A 164 2.36 6.21 -15.14
CA ILE A 164 2.56 6.91 -13.87
C ILE A 164 4.04 7.24 -13.65
N CYS A 165 4.92 6.24 -13.70
CA CYS A 165 6.35 6.43 -13.37
C CYS A 165 7.14 7.15 -14.46
N SER A 166 6.57 7.35 -15.64
CA SER A 166 7.16 8.14 -16.73
C SER A 166 6.85 9.64 -16.61
N SER A 167 6.23 10.09 -15.51
CA SER A 167 5.88 11.50 -15.27
C SER A 167 7.09 12.25 -14.72
N PRO A 168 7.64 13.25 -15.43
CA PRO A 168 8.79 14.02 -14.94
C PRO A 168 8.47 14.78 -13.65
N GLU A 169 7.23 15.23 -13.48
CA GLU A 169 6.76 15.93 -12.29
C GLU A 169 6.77 15.03 -11.05
N LEU A 170 6.35 13.77 -11.21
CA LEU A 170 6.41 12.78 -10.13
C LEU A 170 7.85 12.44 -9.76
N ARG A 171 8.76 12.40 -10.74
CA ARG A 171 10.19 12.15 -10.51
C ARG A 171 10.82 13.33 -9.76
N ALA A 172 10.61 14.56 -10.22
CA ALA A 172 11.09 15.76 -9.54
C ALA A 172 10.60 15.82 -8.09
N GLN A 173 9.34 15.44 -7.83
CA GLN A 173 8.80 15.39 -6.47
C GLN A 173 9.41 14.28 -5.60
N TYR A 174 9.84 13.17 -6.21
CA TYR A 174 10.59 12.14 -5.50
C TYR A 174 11.99 12.64 -5.13
N ASP A 175 12.72 13.21 -6.09
CA ASP A 175 14.09 13.71 -5.91
C ASP A 175 14.11 14.83 -4.85
N ALA A 176 13.13 15.74 -4.86
CA ALA A 176 13.00 16.79 -3.85
C ALA A 176 12.80 16.27 -2.41
N ARG A 177 12.33 15.02 -2.25
CA ARG A 177 12.10 14.38 -0.94
C ARG A 177 13.20 13.41 -0.53
N HIS A 178 14.08 13.03 -1.47
CA HIS A 178 15.14 12.05 -1.27
C HIS A 178 16.44 12.57 -1.93
N PRO A 179 17.05 13.62 -1.34
CA PRO A 179 18.31 14.19 -1.84
C PRO A 179 19.50 13.25 -1.68
#